data_AF-A0A7C3H7N4-F1
#
_entry.id   AF-A0A7C3H7N4-F1
#
_cell.length_a   1.000
_cell.length_b   1.000
_cell.length_c   1.000
_cell.angle_alpha   90.00
_cell.angle_beta   90.00
_cell.angle_gamma   90.00
#
_symmetry.space_group_name_H-M   'P 1'
#
loop_
_entity.id
_entity.type
_entity.pdbx_description
1 polymer ?
#
loop_
_entity_poly.entity_id
_entity_poly.type
_entity_poly.pdbx_seq_one_letter_code
_entity_poly.pdbx_strand_id
1 'polypeptide(L)'
;MIPVLLLPAGMLATGGYLFQHLRGQHCRQARQRLATLADIRALRRLLETIPQHRGMANAFLQGDASFGAKLQAQQQRIDDAARILTRLAEQPLCRAVNARIRRIEAQWSDIKEKLQHLSATRSFALHSELVSEVLYLINDLAEGSSLLDGDSGFTPLADAAINLLPLVTETQGQARGMATGAAAQQECGIPQQVKLRYLLARTRGAIGGAKEALQGQAEARALDDSLAATEDFLQLLETRILETPHIDIPPEQIFAAGTQAIDRSFVLLDQLLDALQGRLATDARRCQRQWRLAQATTIGLLVPAAWLVQLAV
;
A
#
# COMPACT_ATOMS: atom_id res chain seq x y z
N MET A 1 -11.68 61.55 -7.01
CA MET A 1 -11.00 60.62 -7.95
C MET A 1 -10.26 59.51 -7.20
N ILE A 2 -9.48 59.83 -6.16
CA ILE A 2 -8.75 58.86 -5.32
C ILE A 2 -9.60 57.69 -4.76
N PRO A 3 -10.84 57.88 -4.25
CA PRO A 3 -11.64 56.76 -3.71
C PRO A 3 -12.10 55.77 -4.78
N VAL A 4 -12.17 56.21 -6.05
CA VAL A 4 -12.73 55.42 -7.17
C VAL A 4 -11.73 54.38 -7.68
N LEU A 5 -10.42 54.64 -7.56
CA LEU A 5 -9.36 53.72 -7.99
C LEU A 5 -8.92 52.74 -6.90
N LEU A 6 -9.12 53.08 -5.62
CA LEU A 6 -8.74 52.22 -4.49
C LEU A 6 -9.60 50.96 -4.36
N LEU A 7 -10.91 51.06 -4.59
CA LEU A 7 -11.84 49.92 -4.56
C LEU A 7 -11.48 48.81 -5.57
N PRO A 8 -11.34 49.08 -6.88
CA PRO A 8 -10.99 48.04 -7.85
C PRO A 8 -9.57 47.49 -7.63
N ALA A 9 -8.60 48.31 -7.23
CA ALA A 9 -7.26 47.85 -6.88
C ALA A 9 -7.28 46.89 -5.67
N GLY A 10 -8.09 47.18 -4.65
CA GLY A 10 -8.29 46.32 -3.48
C GLY A 10 -8.98 44.99 -3.82
N MET A 11 -9.99 45.00 -4.70
CA MET A 11 -10.64 43.78 -5.18
C MET A 11 -9.70 42.92 -6.01
N LEU A 12 -8.85 43.52 -6.85
CA LEU A 12 -7.81 42.80 -7.60
C LEU A 12 -6.75 42.18 -6.69
N ALA A 13 -6.33 42.90 -5.64
CA ALA A 13 -5.37 42.40 -4.67
C ALA A 13 -5.93 41.22 -3.86
N THR A 14 -7.15 41.34 -3.33
CA THR A 14 -7.79 40.28 -2.54
C THR A 14 -8.15 39.06 -3.40
N GLY A 15 -8.71 39.28 -4.60
CA GLY A 15 -8.99 38.21 -5.56
C GLY A 15 -7.71 37.49 -6.03
N GLY A 16 -6.66 38.25 -6.32
CA GLY A 16 -5.33 37.72 -6.66
C GLY A 16 -4.75 36.88 -5.51
N TYR A 17 -4.79 37.39 -4.28
CA TYR A 17 -4.33 36.66 -3.10
C TYR A 17 -5.10 35.35 -2.89
N LEU A 18 -6.43 35.38 -2.95
CA LEU A 18 -7.26 34.19 -2.76
C LEU A 18 -6.97 33.14 -3.85
N PHE A 19 -6.86 33.58 -5.11
CA PHE A 19 -6.51 32.71 -6.23
C PHE A 19 -5.13 32.05 -6.05
N GLN A 20 -4.13 32.82 -5.59
CA GLN A 20 -2.80 32.30 -5.27
C GLN A 20 -2.83 31.30 -4.12
N HIS A 21 -3.62 31.58 -3.09
CA HIS A 21 -3.73 30.74 -1.91
C HIS A 21 -4.34 29.37 -2.27
N LEU A 22 -5.46 29.36 -2.99
CA LEU A 22 -6.15 28.15 -3.43
C LEU A 22 -5.28 27.30 -4.36
N ARG A 23 -4.62 27.92 -5.36
CA ARG A 23 -3.67 27.21 -6.23
C ARG A 23 -2.47 26.66 -5.46
N GLY A 24 -1.96 27.42 -4.50
CA GLY A 24 -0.88 26.98 -3.62
C GLY A 24 -1.27 25.76 -2.79
N GLN A 25 -2.50 25.70 -2.27
CA GLN A 25 -3.04 24.54 -1.55
C GLN A 25 -3.08 23.29 -2.44
N HIS A 26 -3.65 23.39 -3.66
CA HIS A 26 -3.68 22.26 -4.60
C HIS A 26 -2.28 21.74 -4.92
N CYS A 27 -1.29 22.62 -5.13
CA CYS A 27 0.07 22.18 -5.43
C CYS A 27 0.78 21.54 -4.23
N ARG A 28 0.46 21.98 -3.00
CA ARG A 28 0.93 21.31 -1.78
C ARG A 28 0.32 19.92 -1.66
N GLN A 29 -0.98 19.77 -1.91
CA GLN A 29 -1.66 18.47 -1.88
C GLN A 29 -1.08 17.50 -2.93
N ALA A 30 -0.87 17.95 -4.17
CA ALA A 30 -0.26 17.13 -5.22
C ALA A 30 1.16 16.64 -4.85
N ARG A 31 1.97 17.49 -4.21
CA ARG A 31 3.28 17.10 -3.70
C ARG A 31 3.17 16.13 -2.53
N GLN A 32 2.22 16.35 -1.64
CA GLN A 32 2.01 15.49 -0.48
C GLN A 32 1.61 14.08 -0.91
N ARG A 33 0.67 13.95 -1.86
CA ARG A 33 0.32 12.65 -2.47
C ARG A 33 1.54 11.91 -3.02
N LEU A 34 2.42 12.63 -3.74
CA LEU A 34 3.64 12.04 -4.29
C LEU A 34 4.62 11.59 -3.20
N ALA A 35 4.78 12.40 -2.14
CA ALA A 35 5.62 12.03 -1.00
C ALA A 35 5.06 10.83 -0.25
N THR A 36 3.75 10.81 0.02
CA THR A 36 3.05 9.69 0.65
C THR A 36 3.17 8.41 -0.17
N LEU A 37 3.09 8.48 -1.50
CA LEU A 37 3.31 7.30 -2.35
C LEU A 37 4.73 6.72 -2.18
N ALA A 38 5.75 7.58 -2.03
CA ALA A 38 7.12 7.11 -1.76
C ALA A 38 7.23 6.39 -0.41
N ASP A 39 6.52 6.88 0.61
CA ASP A 39 6.44 6.23 1.92
C ASP A 39 5.69 4.89 1.86
N ILE A 40 4.55 4.82 1.15
CA ILE A 40 3.82 3.56 0.91
C ILE A 40 4.70 2.54 0.19
N ARG A 41 5.48 2.98 -0.80
CA ARG A 41 6.41 2.12 -1.53
C ARG A 41 7.51 1.54 -0.64
N ALA A 42 7.97 2.31 0.35
CA ALA A 42 8.90 1.80 1.35
C ALA A 42 8.24 0.79 2.29
N LEU A 43 7.01 1.06 2.73
CA LEU A 43 6.21 0.15 3.58
C LEU A 43 5.86 -1.17 2.88
N ARG A 44 5.67 -1.17 1.55
CA ARG A 44 5.44 -2.38 0.75
C ARG A 44 6.54 -3.44 0.95
N ARG A 45 7.77 -3.06 1.32
CA ARG A 45 8.82 -4.04 1.67
C ARG A 45 8.46 -4.86 2.91
N LEU A 46 7.83 -4.26 3.91
CA LEU A 46 7.38 -4.97 5.11
C LEU A 46 6.27 -5.99 4.79
N LEU A 47 5.38 -5.66 3.85
CA LEU A 47 4.36 -6.57 3.34
C LEU A 47 4.94 -7.80 2.63
N GLU A 48 6.19 -7.74 2.18
CA GLU A 48 6.88 -8.88 1.59
C GLU A 48 7.71 -9.64 2.65
N THR A 49 8.50 -8.91 3.45
CA THR A 49 9.48 -9.53 4.34
C THR A 49 8.85 -10.18 5.57
N ILE A 50 7.75 -9.63 6.11
CA ILE A 50 7.07 -10.18 7.29
C ILE A 50 6.37 -11.51 6.96
N PRO A 51 5.60 -11.65 5.86
CA PRO A 51 5.07 -12.95 5.45
C PRO A 51 6.14 -14.02 5.15
N GLN A 52 7.30 -13.62 4.59
CA GLN A 52 8.44 -14.51 4.41
C GLN A 52 8.96 -15.02 5.77
N HIS A 53 9.15 -14.13 6.75
CA HIS A 53 9.54 -14.52 8.10
C HIS A 53 8.47 -15.41 8.76
N ARG A 54 7.17 -15.09 8.60
CA ARG A 54 6.04 -15.93 9.07
C ARG A 54 6.16 -17.37 8.55
N GLY A 55 6.45 -17.56 7.26
CA GLY A 55 6.61 -18.87 6.65
C GLY A 55 7.80 -19.64 7.21
N MET A 56 8.96 -18.98 7.30
CA MET A 56 10.19 -19.58 7.87
C MET A 56 10.01 -19.93 9.36
N ALA A 57 9.35 -19.04 10.11
CA ALA A 57 9.08 -19.20 11.54
C ALA A 57 8.17 -20.39 11.78
N ASN A 58 7.15 -20.56 10.94
CA ASN A 58 6.25 -21.69 11.02
C ASN A 58 6.98 -23.02 10.78
N ALA A 59 7.87 -23.11 9.78
CA ALA A 59 8.68 -24.31 9.54
C ALA A 59 9.65 -24.61 10.70
N PHE A 60 10.34 -23.58 11.19
CA PHE A 60 11.28 -23.69 12.32
C PHE A 60 10.59 -24.19 13.60
N LEU A 61 9.43 -23.60 13.95
CA LEU A 61 8.67 -23.98 15.14
C LEU A 61 8.00 -25.36 15.03
N GLN A 62 7.92 -25.93 13.82
CA GLN A 62 7.48 -27.31 13.58
C GLN A 62 8.65 -28.30 13.55
N GLY A 63 9.89 -27.85 13.80
CA GLY A 63 11.05 -28.71 13.99
C GLY A 63 12.12 -28.64 12.89
N ASP A 64 11.91 -27.87 11.83
CA ASP A 64 12.93 -27.70 10.78
C ASP A 64 13.99 -26.68 11.21
N ALA A 65 15.02 -27.16 11.90
CA ALA A 65 16.13 -26.35 12.40
C ALA A 65 16.94 -25.66 11.27
N SER A 66 16.83 -26.10 10.01
CA SER A 66 17.56 -25.50 8.88
C SER A 66 17.15 -24.05 8.60
N PHE A 67 15.99 -23.61 9.11
CA PHE A 67 15.51 -22.24 8.99
C PHE A 67 16.10 -21.27 10.04
N GLY A 68 16.82 -21.74 11.07
CA GLY A 68 17.33 -20.88 12.15
C GLY A 68 18.19 -19.69 11.66
N ALA A 69 19.21 -19.96 10.83
CA ALA A 69 20.06 -18.89 10.27
C ALA A 69 19.30 -18.01 9.26
N LYS A 70 18.37 -18.60 8.48
CA LYS A 70 17.54 -17.86 7.53
C LYS A 70 16.60 -16.89 8.24
N LEU A 71 16.06 -17.26 9.40
CA LEU A 71 15.23 -16.40 10.24
C LEU A 71 15.99 -15.18 10.71
N GLN A 72 17.21 -15.34 11.23
CA GLN A 72 18.03 -14.20 11.68
C GLN A 72 18.32 -13.23 10.53
N ALA A 73 18.70 -13.73 9.35
CA ALA A 73 18.90 -12.89 8.17
C ALA A 73 17.61 -12.17 7.76
N GLN A 74 16.46 -12.85 7.84
CA GLN A 74 15.17 -12.24 7.51
C GLN A 74 14.74 -11.20 8.56
N GLN A 75 15.05 -11.40 9.84
CA GLN A 75 14.80 -10.41 10.89
C GLN A 75 15.58 -9.12 10.63
N GLN A 76 16.86 -9.23 10.21
CA GLN A 76 17.65 -8.07 9.82
C GLN A 76 17.04 -7.32 8.62
N ARG A 77 16.53 -8.05 7.61
CA ARG A 77 15.83 -7.43 6.47
C ARG A 77 14.55 -6.71 6.90
N ILE A 78 13.82 -7.23 7.88
CA ILE A 78 12.65 -6.56 8.45
C ILE A 78 13.06 -5.33 9.24
N ASP A 79 14.08 -5.43 10.11
CA ASP A 79 14.61 -4.29 10.87
C ASP A 79 15.08 -3.16 9.92
N ASP A 80 15.74 -3.51 8.82
CA ASP A 80 16.17 -2.57 7.79
C ASP A 80 14.99 -1.88 7.08
N ALA A 81 13.96 -2.65 6.74
CA ALA A 81 12.74 -2.14 6.13
C ALA A 81 11.93 -1.27 7.11
N ALA A 82 11.92 -1.63 8.40
CA ALA A 82 11.19 -0.94 9.46
C ALA A 82 11.74 0.45 9.77
N ARG A 83 12.95 0.82 9.34
CA ARG A 83 13.49 2.20 9.47
C ARG A 83 12.60 3.28 8.86
N ILE A 84 11.72 2.92 7.92
CA ILE A 84 10.69 3.85 7.42
C ILE A 84 9.76 4.35 8.54
N LEU A 85 9.45 3.51 9.53
CA LEU A 85 8.55 3.82 10.64
C LEU A 85 9.09 4.95 11.50
N THR A 86 10.40 4.94 11.80
CA THR A 86 11.07 6.02 12.52
C THR A 86 10.97 7.34 11.74
N ARG A 87 11.25 7.31 10.44
CA ARG A 87 11.14 8.50 9.58
C ARG A 87 9.71 9.04 9.57
N LEU A 88 8.71 8.16 9.43
CA LEU A 88 7.30 8.55 9.46
C LEU A 88 6.93 9.18 10.81
N ALA A 89 7.39 8.63 11.93
CA ALA A 89 7.09 9.15 13.25
C ALA A 89 7.59 10.59 13.48
N GLU A 90 8.67 10.99 12.80
CA GLU A 90 9.25 12.33 12.85
C GLU A 90 8.50 13.35 11.96
N GLN A 91 7.69 12.89 10.99
CA GLN A 91 6.97 13.78 10.09
C GLN A 91 5.76 14.42 10.80
N PRO A 92 5.62 15.76 10.83
CA PRO A 92 4.48 16.43 11.46
C PRO A 92 3.11 16.01 10.89
N LEU A 93 3.08 15.63 9.61
CA LEU A 93 1.90 15.18 8.88
C LEU A 93 1.46 13.76 9.28
N CYS A 94 2.37 12.95 9.85
CA CYS A 94 2.10 11.57 10.25
C CYS A 94 1.69 11.44 11.73
N ARG A 95 1.50 12.56 12.45
CA ARG A 95 1.13 12.53 13.87
C ARG A 95 -0.13 11.71 14.16
N ALA A 96 -1.09 11.72 13.25
CA ALA A 96 -2.33 10.93 13.36
C ALA A 96 -2.09 9.41 13.39
N VAL A 97 -1.03 8.94 12.70
CA VAL A 97 -0.70 7.50 12.58
C VAL A 97 0.39 7.03 13.54
N ASN A 98 0.95 7.92 14.36
CA ASN A 98 2.04 7.60 15.30
C ASN A 98 1.68 6.48 16.30
N ALA A 99 0.42 6.39 16.71
CA ALA A 99 -0.02 5.30 17.58
C ALA A 99 0.09 3.93 16.89
N ARG A 100 -0.23 3.86 15.59
CA ARG A 100 -0.12 2.64 14.79
C ARG A 100 1.34 2.30 14.51
N ILE A 101 2.16 3.29 14.19
CA ILE A 101 3.61 3.10 14.01
C ILE A 101 4.22 2.42 15.24
N ARG A 102 3.97 2.96 16.45
CA ARG A 102 4.47 2.36 17.69
C ARG A 102 3.94 0.95 17.93
N ARG A 103 2.70 0.66 17.52
CA ARG A 103 2.12 -0.69 17.63
C ARG A 103 2.85 -1.68 16.73
N ILE A 104 3.12 -1.31 15.48
CA ILE A 104 3.87 -2.14 14.52
C ILE A 104 5.27 -2.45 15.07
N GLU A 105 5.98 -1.42 15.55
CA GLU A 105 7.32 -1.58 16.15
C GLU A 105 7.29 -2.51 17.37
N ALA A 106 6.34 -2.31 18.29
CA ALA A 106 6.20 -3.13 19.49
C ALA A 106 5.84 -4.59 19.15
N GLN A 107 4.88 -4.81 18.24
CA GLN A 107 4.50 -6.15 17.81
C GLN A 107 5.66 -6.88 17.12
N TRP A 108 6.42 -6.19 16.27
CA TRP A 108 7.59 -6.78 15.63
C TRP A 108 8.67 -7.16 16.65
N SER A 109 8.98 -6.28 17.60
CA SER A 109 9.94 -6.60 18.68
C SER A 109 9.48 -7.81 19.49
N ASP A 110 8.21 -7.85 19.87
CA ASP A 110 7.62 -8.94 20.66
C ASP A 110 7.72 -10.29 19.94
N ILE A 111 7.39 -10.32 18.65
CA ILE A 111 7.52 -11.51 17.80
C ILE A 111 8.98 -11.97 17.74
N LYS A 112 9.91 -11.04 17.50
CA LYS A 112 11.34 -11.35 17.36
C LYS A 112 11.92 -11.93 18.64
N GLU A 113 11.62 -11.32 19.79
CA GLU A 113 12.14 -11.72 21.10
C GLU A 113 11.53 -13.04 21.59
N LYS A 114 10.22 -13.24 21.38
CA LYS A 114 9.50 -14.38 21.96
C LYS A 114 9.39 -15.57 21.01
N LEU A 115 9.89 -15.47 19.77
CA LEU A 115 9.64 -16.44 18.70
C LEU A 115 9.79 -17.89 19.16
N GLN A 116 10.89 -18.23 19.83
CA GLN A 116 11.22 -19.59 20.27
C GLN A 116 10.28 -20.15 21.35
N HIS A 117 9.54 -19.28 22.03
CA HIS A 117 8.58 -19.64 23.07
C HIS A 117 7.13 -19.65 22.56
N LEU A 118 6.91 -19.32 21.29
CA LEU A 118 5.58 -19.36 20.67
C LEU A 118 5.31 -20.72 20.06
N SER A 119 4.03 -21.14 20.09
CA SER A 119 3.58 -22.21 19.20
C SER A 119 3.57 -21.71 17.74
N ALA A 120 3.73 -22.63 16.78
CA ALA A 120 3.66 -22.29 15.36
C ALA A 120 2.36 -21.54 15.00
N THR A 121 1.22 -21.99 15.52
CA THR A 121 -0.09 -21.34 15.34
C THR A 121 -0.13 -19.93 15.91
N ARG A 122 0.40 -19.71 17.14
CA ARG A 122 0.41 -18.38 17.75
C ARG A 122 1.35 -17.42 17.02
N SER A 123 2.53 -17.91 16.63
CA SER A 123 3.48 -17.15 15.81
C SER A 123 2.82 -16.73 14.50
N PHE A 124 2.19 -17.66 13.78
CA PHE A 124 1.50 -17.36 12.53
C PHE A 124 0.42 -16.27 12.68
N ALA A 125 -0.40 -16.36 13.74
CA ALA A 125 -1.42 -15.37 14.03
C ALA A 125 -0.83 -13.97 14.29
N LEU A 126 0.18 -13.87 15.17
CA LEU A 126 0.84 -12.60 15.49
C LEU A 126 1.47 -11.93 14.26
N HIS A 127 2.10 -12.72 13.37
CA HIS A 127 2.62 -12.17 12.12
C HIS A 127 1.51 -11.67 11.19
N SER A 128 0.39 -12.38 11.12
CA SER A 128 -0.76 -11.98 10.28
C SER A 128 -1.43 -10.71 10.81
N GLU A 129 -1.49 -10.56 12.14
CA GLU A 129 -1.93 -9.33 12.81
C GLU A 129 -0.97 -8.17 12.49
N LEU A 130 0.35 -8.39 12.58
CA LEU A 130 1.35 -7.40 12.24
C LEU A 130 1.26 -6.94 10.77
N VAL A 131 1.07 -7.86 9.82
CA VAL A 131 0.86 -7.50 8.40
C VAL A 131 -0.40 -6.65 8.25
N SER A 132 -1.48 -6.99 8.96
CA SER A 132 -2.71 -6.20 8.96
C SER A 132 -2.50 -4.77 9.48
N GLU A 133 -1.69 -4.59 10.52
CA GLU A 133 -1.33 -3.26 11.02
C GLU A 133 -0.52 -2.45 9.99
N VAL A 134 0.37 -3.09 9.22
CA VAL A 134 1.08 -2.42 8.12
C VAL A 134 0.12 -2.02 7.00
N LEU A 135 -0.83 -2.89 6.63
CA LEU A 135 -1.86 -2.57 5.64
C LEU A 135 -2.72 -1.38 6.08
N TYR A 136 -3.13 -1.35 7.36
CA TYR A 136 -3.88 -0.22 7.91
C TYR A 136 -3.06 1.06 7.93
N LEU A 137 -1.75 0.99 8.23
CA LEU A 137 -0.88 2.17 8.15
C LEU A 137 -0.81 2.72 6.73
N ILE A 138 -0.67 1.85 5.73
CA ILE A 138 -0.66 2.24 4.31
C ILE A 138 -1.97 2.93 3.93
N ASN A 139 -3.11 2.38 4.36
CA ASN A 139 -4.42 2.96 4.11
C ASN A 139 -4.59 4.32 4.82
N ASP A 140 -4.27 4.43 6.11
CA ASP A 140 -4.35 5.68 6.88
C ASP A 140 -3.50 6.80 6.24
N LEU A 141 -2.31 6.47 5.73
CA LEU A 141 -1.44 7.42 5.00
C LEU A 141 -2.07 7.85 3.67
N ALA A 142 -2.64 6.91 2.92
CA ALA A 142 -3.30 7.19 1.66
C ALA A 142 -4.54 8.09 1.84
N GLU A 143 -5.36 7.83 2.85
CA GLU A 143 -6.50 8.67 3.22
C GLU A 143 -6.05 10.06 3.69
N GLY A 144 -5.07 10.13 4.59
CA GLY A 144 -4.56 11.41 5.12
C GLY A 144 -3.89 12.31 4.06
N SER A 145 -3.50 11.75 2.91
CA SER A 145 -2.96 12.48 1.77
C SER A 145 -3.97 12.72 0.65
N SER A 146 -5.24 12.33 0.83
CA SER A 146 -6.28 12.41 -0.20
C SER A 146 -5.91 11.64 -1.48
N LEU A 147 -5.17 10.55 -1.35
CA LEU A 147 -4.74 9.73 -2.49
C LEU A 147 -5.87 8.83 -3.01
N LEU A 148 -6.83 8.51 -2.13
CA LEU A 148 -8.01 7.69 -2.43
C LEU A 148 -9.28 8.53 -2.71
N ASP A 149 -9.17 9.86 -2.77
CA ASP A 149 -10.30 10.74 -3.05
C ASP A 149 -10.81 10.53 -4.49
N GLY A 150 -12.12 10.38 -4.68
CA GLY A 150 -12.76 10.05 -5.96
C GLY A 150 -12.51 11.05 -7.10
N ASP A 151 -12.26 12.31 -6.78
CA ASP A 151 -12.12 13.39 -7.77
C ASP A 151 -10.72 13.49 -8.40
N SER A 152 -9.81 12.60 -8.00
CA SER A 152 -8.39 12.74 -8.29
C SER A 152 -7.95 12.23 -9.67
N GLY A 153 -8.82 11.49 -10.38
CA GLY A 153 -8.53 10.94 -11.71
C GLY A 153 -7.52 9.78 -11.72
N PHE A 154 -7.00 9.39 -10.55
CA PHE A 154 -6.15 8.22 -10.35
C PHE A 154 -6.69 7.28 -9.25
N THR A 155 -7.88 7.55 -8.71
CA THR A 155 -8.50 6.77 -7.63
C THR A 155 -8.59 5.27 -7.91
N PRO A 156 -9.03 4.80 -9.10
CA PRO A 156 -9.11 3.36 -9.34
C PRO A 156 -7.73 2.69 -9.28
N LEU A 157 -6.70 3.35 -9.82
CA LEU A 157 -5.32 2.87 -9.78
C LEU A 157 -4.76 2.88 -8.35
N ALA A 158 -5.05 3.94 -7.59
CA ALA A 158 -4.65 4.07 -6.20
C ALA A 158 -5.31 3.01 -5.32
N ASP A 159 -6.61 2.79 -5.45
CA ASP A 159 -7.35 1.78 -4.69
C ASP A 159 -6.83 0.36 -4.98
N ALA A 160 -6.60 0.05 -6.26
CA ALA A 160 -5.99 -1.22 -6.66
C ALA A 160 -4.60 -1.41 -5.99
N ALA A 161 -3.73 -0.41 -6.04
CA ALA A 161 -2.38 -0.50 -5.50
C ALA A 161 -2.31 -0.50 -3.96
N ILE A 162 -3.22 0.21 -3.28
CA ILE A 162 -3.11 0.50 -1.85
C ILE A 162 -3.95 -0.48 -1.02
N ASN A 163 -5.10 -0.89 -1.54
CA ASN A 163 -6.06 -1.70 -0.79
C ASN A 163 -6.17 -3.12 -1.36
N LEU A 164 -6.39 -3.26 -2.67
CA LEU A 164 -6.79 -4.54 -3.27
C LEU A 164 -5.61 -5.50 -3.43
N LEU A 165 -4.52 -5.08 -4.09
CA LEU A 165 -3.37 -5.96 -4.33
C LEU A 165 -2.62 -6.34 -3.05
N PRO A 166 -2.38 -5.41 -2.10
CA PRO A 166 -1.82 -5.77 -0.81
C PRO A 166 -2.68 -6.82 -0.07
N LEU A 167 -4.01 -6.71 -0.15
CA LEU A 167 -4.91 -7.71 0.41
C LEU A 167 -4.78 -9.08 -0.28
N VAL A 168 -4.72 -9.10 -1.62
CA VAL A 168 -4.51 -10.34 -2.41
C VAL A 168 -3.23 -11.05 -1.96
N THR A 169 -2.11 -10.33 -1.87
CA THR A 169 -0.83 -10.94 -1.48
C THR A 169 -0.87 -11.54 -0.08
N GLU A 170 -1.55 -10.89 0.87
CA GLU A 170 -1.65 -11.38 2.24
C GLU A 170 -2.61 -12.57 2.35
N THR A 171 -3.75 -12.56 1.66
CA THR A 171 -4.69 -13.70 1.69
C THR A 171 -4.11 -14.92 1.00
N GLN A 172 -3.39 -14.74 -0.13
CA GLN A 172 -2.60 -15.80 -0.75
C GLN A 172 -1.50 -16.32 0.19
N GLY A 173 -0.78 -15.43 0.87
CA GLY A 173 0.26 -15.77 1.83
C GLY A 173 -0.26 -16.61 2.99
N GLN A 174 -1.41 -16.24 3.55
CA GLN A 174 -2.08 -17.02 4.60
C GLN A 174 -2.56 -18.38 4.07
N ALA A 175 -3.20 -18.41 2.89
CA ALA A 175 -3.72 -19.63 2.29
C ALA A 175 -2.59 -20.62 1.99
N ARG A 176 -1.48 -20.15 1.40
CA ARG A 176 -0.26 -20.94 1.15
C ARG A 176 0.25 -21.56 2.44
N GLY A 177 0.44 -20.77 3.49
CA GLY A 177 0.98 -21.27 4.76
C GLY A 177 0.11 -22.34 5.41
N MET A 178 -1.21 -22.14 5.44
CA MET A 178 -2.14 -23.12 6.00
C MET A 178 -2.25 -24.38 5.14
N ALA A 179 -2.32 -24.24 3.82
CA ALA A 179 -2.44 -25.37 2.91
C ALA A 179 -1.17 -26.22 2.84
N THR A 180 0.01 -25.61 2.88
CA THR A 180 1.30 -26.33 3.00
C THR A 180 1.34 -27.14 4.29
N GLY A 181 0.87 -26.57 5.42
CA GLY A 181 0.77 -27.30 6.69
C GLY A 181 -0.22 -28.48 6.62
N ALA A 182 -1.39 -28.27 6.00
CA ALA A 182 -2.38 -29.32 5.81
C ALA A 182 -1.85 -30.46 4.94
N ALA A 183 -1.11 -30.14 3.87
CA ALA A 183 -0.44 -31.14 3.04
C ALA A 183 0.62 -31.94 3.80
N ALA A 184 1.43 -31.26 4.64
CA ALA A 184 2.46 -31.93 5.44
C ALA A 184 1.86 -32.89 6.48
N GLN A 185 0.68 -32.56 7.01
CA GLN A 185 -0.08 -33.39 7.94
C GLN A 185 -0.99 -34.41 7.25
N GLN A 186 -1.15 -34.31 5.93
CA GLN A 186 -2.13 -35.06 5.12
C GLN A 186 -3.58 -34.93 5.64
N GLU A 187 -3.85 -33.86 6.38
CA GLU A 187 -5.12 -33.60 7.04
C GLU A 187 -5.43 -32.09 7.00
N CYS A 188 -6.70 -31.76 6.73
CA CYS A 188 -7.20 -30.40 6.86
C CYS A 188 -8.49 -30.41 7.67
N GLY A 189 -8.40 -30.02 8.94
CA GLY A 189 -9.56 -30.02 9.84
C GLY A 189 -10.62 -28.99 9.42
N ILE A 190 -11.87 -29.19 9.84
CA ILE A 190 -13.01 -28.31 9.47
C ILE A 190 -12.72 -26.82 9.72
N PRO A 191 -12.16 -26.39 10.87
CA PRO A 191 -11.84 -24.97 11.06
C PRO A 191 -10.83 -24.41 10.05
N GLN A 192 -9.83 -25.21 9.66
CA GLN A 192 -8.84 -24.83 8.64
C GLN A 192 -9.50 -24.74 7.26
N GLN A 193 -10.39 -25.69 6.90
CA GLN A 193 -11.13 -25.66 5.65
C GLN A 193 -12.01 -24.41 5.54
N VAL A 194 -12.74 -24.06 6.61
CA VAL A 194 -13.58 -22.85 6.65
C VAL A 194 -12.72 -21.60 6.44
N LYS A 195 -11.58 -21.50 7.14
CA LYS A 195 -10.67 -20.37 7.00
C LYS A 195 -10.06 -20.30 5.61
N LEU A 196 -9.65 -21.42 5.02
CA LEU A 196 -9.14 -21.49 3.65
C LEU A 196 -10.20 -21.00 2.65
N ARG A 197 -11.44 -21.51 2.71
CA ARG A 197 -12.54 -21.06 1.84
C ARG A 197 -12.79 -19.56 1.95
N TYR A 198 -12.74 -19.01 3.17
CA TYR A 198 -12.83 -17.57 3.38
C TYR A 198 -11.69 -16.80 2.70
N LEU A 199 -10.44 -17.27 2.81
CA LEU A 199 -9.29 -16.61 2.17
C LEU A 199 -9.36 -16.69 0.64
N LEU A 200 -9.77 -17.84 0.09
CA LEU A 200 -9.97 -18.01 -1.35
C LEU A 200 -11.02 -17.02 -1.86
N ALA A 201 -12.19 -16.96 -1.20
CA ALA A 201 -13.26 -16.01 -1.56
C ALA A 201 -12.80 -14.55 -1.46
N ARG A 202 -12.07 -14.20 -0.40
CA ARG A 202 -11.53 -12.84 -0.22
C ARG A 202 -10.48 -12.50 -1.28
N THR A 203 -9.65 -13.46 -1.65
CA THR A 203 -8.66 -13.30 -2.73
C THR A 203 -9.36 -13.03 -4.06
N ARG A 204 -10.36 -13.86 -4.43
CA ARG A 204 -11.15 -13.67 -5.66
C ARG A 204 -11.86 -12.33 -5.70
N GLY A 205 -12.50 -11.93 -4.60
CA GLY A 205 -13.17 -10.63 -4.50
C GLY A 205 -12.21 -9.46 -4.70
N ALA A 206 -11.05 -9.49 -4.04
CA ALA A 206 -10.06 -8.41 -4.15
C ALA A 206 -9.43 -8.33 -5.54
N ILE A 207 -9.04 -9.46 -6.16
CA ILE A 207 -8.47 -9.45 -7.51
C ILE A 207 -9.54 -9.11 -8.58
N GLY A 208 -10.80 -9.49 -8.35
CA GLY A 208 -11.94 -9.08 -9.18
C GLY A 208 -12.16 -7.55 -9.13
N GLY A 209 -12.16 -6.97 -7.93
CA GLY A 209 -12.21 -5.51 -7.76
C GLY A 209 -11.02 -4.81 -8.42
N ALA A 210 -9.82 -5.38 -8.33
CA ALA A 210 -8.64 -4.82 -9.00
C ALA A 210 -8.79 -4.87 -10.52
N LYS A 211 -9.37 -5.95 -11.05
CA LYS A 211 -9.69 -6.07 -12.47
C LYS A 211 -10.67 -4.99 -12.91
N GLU A 212 -11.72 -4.73 -12.14
CA GLU A 212 -12.69 -3.65 -12.41
C GLU A 212 -12.04 -2.26 -12.36
N ALA A 213 -11.25 -1.98 -11.32
CA ALA A 213 -10.57 -0.70 -11.14
C ALA A 213 -9.55 -0.40 -12.27
N LEU A 214 -8.97 -1.43 -12.87
CA LEU A 214 -7.95 -1.31 -13.92
C LEU A 214 -8.52 -1.45 -15.34
N GLN A 215 -9.84 -1.55 -15.51
CA GLN A 215 -10.45 -1.64 -16.85
C GLN A 215 -10.04 -0.44 -17.72
N GLY A 216 -9.55 -0.73 -18.93
CA GLY A 216 -9.12 0.29 -19.90
C GLY A 216 -7.80 1.00 -19.55
N GLN A 217 -7.07 0.55 -18.52
CA GLN A 217 -5.74 1.06 -18.18
C GLN A 217 -4.63 0.28 -18.91
N ALA A 218 -3.45 0.88 -19.07
CA ALA A 218 -2.34 0.29 -19.82
C ALA A 218 -1.74 -0.94 -19.11
N GLU A 219 -1.97 -1.06 -17.80
CA GLU A 219 -1.48 -2.10 -16.91
C GLU A 219 -2.26 -3.44 -17.02
N ALA A 220 -3.24 -3.51 -17.94
CA ALA A 220 -4.11 -4.68 -18.14
C ALA A 220 -3.35 -6.00 -18.42
N ARG A 221 -2.20 -5.96 -19.10
CA ARG A 221 -1.46 -7.20 -19.42
C ARG A 221 -0.82 -7.86 -18.20
N ALA A 222 -0.27 -7.08 -17.27
CA ALA A 222 0.28 -7.63 -16.03
C ALA A 222 -0.81 -8.07 -15.05
N LEU A 223 -1.99 -7.46 -15.16
CA LEU A 223 -3.19 -7.92 -14.48
C LEU A 223 -3.58 -9.33 -14.95
N ASP A 224 -3.55 -9.62 -16.24
CA ASP A 224 -3.87 -10.95 -16.76
C ASP A 224 -2.92 -12.04 -16.22
N ASP A 225 -1.61 -11.78 -16.20
CA ASP A 225 -0.62 -12.70 -15.64
C ASP A 225 -0.85 -12.97 -14.14
N SER A 226 -1.17 -11.92 -13.36
CA SER A 226 -1.47 -12.06 -11.94
C SER A 226 -2.80 -12.78 -11.70
N LEU A 227 -3.81 -12.53 -12.53
CA LEU A 227 -5.12 -13.19 -12.46
C LEU A 227 -4.97 -14.70 -12.71
N ALA A 228 -4.27 -15.07 -13.79
CA ALA A 228 -4.04 -16.47 -14.14
C ALA A 228 -3.30 -17.22 -13.01
N ALA A 229 -2.17 -16.69 -12.55
CA ALA A 229 -1.40 -17.32 -11.48
C ALA A 229 -2.19 -17.40 -10.15
N THR A 230 -3.04 -16.41 -9.88
CA THR A 230 -3.94 -16.44 -8.72
C THR A 230 -4.94 -17.58 -8.86
N GLU A 231 -5.67 -17.65 -9.97
CA GLU A 231 -6.72 -18.66 -10.16
C GLU A 231 -6.14 -20.08 -10.17
N ASP A 232 -4.99 -20.30 -10.84
CA ASP A 232 -4.28 -21.58 -10.81
C ASP A 232 -3.98 -22.04 -9.37
N PHE A 233 -3.51 -21.12 -8.52
CA PHE A 233 -3.24 -21.41 -7.12
C PHE A 233 -4.52 -21.68 -6.31
N LEU A 234 -5.57 -20.89 -6.49
CA LEU A 234 -6.84 -21.11 -5.77
C LEU A 234 -7.49 -22.43 -6.18
N GLN A 235 -7.49 -22.76 -7.48
CA GLN A 235 -8.02 -24.02 -8.00
C GLN A 235 -7.22 -25.23 -7.49
N LEU A 236 -5.89 -25.10 -7.36
CA LEU A 236 -5.07 -26.13 -6.74
C LEU A 236 -5.52 -26.41 -5.31
N LEU A 237 -5.75 -25.37 -4.50
CA LEU A 237 -6.19 -25.52 -3.11
C LEU A 237 -7.61 -26.11 -3.00
N GLU A 238 -8.52 -25.72 -3.89
CA GLU A 238 -9.88 -26.28 -3.92
C GLU A 238 -9.82 -27.79 -4.18
N THR A 239 -9.16 -28.17 -5.27
CA THR A 239 -9.16 -29.56 -5.74
C THR A 239 -8.30 -30.50 -4.89
N ARG A 240 -7.13 -30.03 -4.42
CA ARG A 240 -6.13 -30.88 -3.75
C ARG A 240 -6.11 -30.78 -2.22
N ILE A 241 -6.82 -29.82 -1.64
CA ILE A 241 -6.94 -29.68 -0.18
C ILE A 241 -8.40 -29.73 0.29
N LEU A 242 -9.31 -28.98 -0.35
CA LEU A 242 -10.65 -28.74 0.20
C LEU A 242 -11.73 -29.71 -0.28
N GLU A 243 -11.57 -30.29 -1.46
CA GLU A 243 -12.56 -31.18 -2.10
C GLU A 243 -12.09 -32.64 -2.18
N THR A 244 -10.82 -32.90 -1.90
CA THR A 244 -10.27 -34.26 -1.90
C THR A 244 -10.63 -34.99 -0.60
N PRO A 245 -10.97 -36.29 -0.66
CA PRO A 245 -11.09 -37.12 0.54
C PRO A 245 -9.73 -37.45 1.17
N HIS A 246 -8.64 -37.38 0.39
CA HIS A 246 -7.28 -37.70 0.83
C HIS A 246 -6.29 -36.67 0.30
N ILE A 247 -5.52 -36.04 1.20
CA ILE A 247 -4.52 -35.04 0.83
C ILE A 247 -3.19 -35.75 0.55
N ASP A 248 -2.82 -35.82 -0.73
CA ASP A 248 -1.65 -36.53 -1.24
C ASP A 248 -0.62 -35.61 -1.93
N ILE A 249 -0.96 -34.33 -2.09
CA ILE A 249 -0.11 -33.36 -2.76
C ILE A 249 1.13 -33.04 -1.91
N PRO A 250 2.35 -33.05 -2.49
CA PRO A 250 3.55 -32.66 -1.76
C PRO A 250 3.48 -31.21 -1.26
N PRO A 251 3.85 -30.92 0.01
CA PRO A 251 3.81 -29.57 0.58
C PRO A 251 4.58 -28.53 -0.23
N GLU A 252 5.68 -28.94 -0.86
CA GLU A 252 6.55 -28.10 -1.67
C GLU A 252 5.83 -27.60 -2.94
N GLN A 253 4.95 -28.41 -3.53
CA GLN A 253 4.19 -28.01 -4.71
C GLN A 253 3.18 -26.90 -4.38
N ILE A 254 2.48 -27.01 -3.24
CA ILE A 254 1.59 -25.95 -2.75
C ILE A 254 2.39 -24.69 -2.45
N PHE A 255 3.52 -24.84 -1.77
CA PHE A 255 4.37 -23.70 -1.42
C PHE A 255 4.87 -22.99 -2.69
N ALA A 256 5.31 -23.73 -3.70
CA ALA A 256 5.76 -23.18 -4.98
C ALA A 256 4.63 -22.46 -5.73
N ALA A 257 3.46 -23.09 -5.88
CA ALA A 257 2.31 -22.49 -6.55
C ALA A 257 1.85 -21.20 -5.86
N GLY A 258 1.75 -21.21 -4.53
CA GLY A 258 1.41 -20.01 -3.75
C GLY A 258 2.47 -18.91 -3.84
N THR A 259 3.75 -19.28 -3.89
CA THR A 259 4.85 -18.31 -4.07
C THR A 259 4.78 -17.67 -5.45
N GLN A 260 4.54 -18.45 -6.50
CA GLN A 260 4.36 -17.93 -7.85
C GLN A 260 3.18 -16.94 -7.93
N ALA A 261 2.04 -17.27 -7.33
CA ALA A 261 0.87 -16.37 -7.30
C ALA A 261 1.19 -15.03 -6.60
N ILE A 262 1.82 -15.11 -5.42
CA ILE A 262 2.24 -13.94 -4.64
C ILE A 262 3.23 -13.07 -5.41
N ASP A 263 4.24 -13.68 -6.04
CA ASP A 263 5.27 -12.97 -6.80
C ASP A 263 4.65 -12.21 -7.99
N ARG A 264 3.69 -12.83 -8.71
CA ARG A 264 2.97 -12.16 -9.81
C ARG A 264 2.10 -11.01 -9.31
N SER A 265 1.45 -11.17 -8.15
CA SER A 265 0.69 -10.09 -7.52
C SER A 265 1.60 -8.94 -7.05
N PHE A 266 2.81 -9.22 -6.57
CA PHE A 266 3.80 -8.18 -6.25
C PHE A 266 4.35 -7.46 -7.48
N VAL A 267 4.60 -8.19 -8.58
CA VAL A 267 4.99 -7.58 -9.87
C VAL A 267 3.90 -6.61 -10.35
N LEU A 268 2.64 -7.02 -10.30
CA LEU A 268 1.52 -6.14 -10.63
C LEU A 268 1.48 -4.92 -9.70
N LEU A 269 1.53 -5.13 -8.38
CA LEU A 269 1.55 -4.05 -7.40
C LEU A 269 2.64 -3.01 -7.70
N ASP A 270 3.86 -3.45 -7.99
CA ASP A 270 4.98 -2.54 -8.28
C ASP A 270 4.73 -1.72 -9.54
N GLN A 271 4.16 -2.32 -10.58
CA GLN A 271 3.78 -1.60 -11.80
C GLN A 271 2.66 -0.59 -11.55
N LEU A 272 1.66 -0.91 -10.73
CA LEU A 272 0.62 0.04 -10.36
C LEU A 272 1.20 1.23 -9.57
N LEU A 273 2.12 0.96 -8.64
CA LEU A 273 2.83 2.00 -7.89
C LEU A 273 3.67 2.89 -8.82
N ASP A 274 4.32 2.32 -9.84
CA ASP A 274 5.05 3.09 -10.86
C ASP A 274 4.14 3.96 -11.72
N ALA A 275 3.03 3.41 -12.20
CA ALA A 275 2.04 4.14 -12.97
C ALA A 275 1.46 5.30 -12.17
N LEU A 276 1.12 5.05 -10.90
CA LEU A 276 0.60 6.06 -9.98
C LEU A 276 1.63 7.16 -9.72
N GLN A 277 2.91 6.79 -9.53
CA GLN A 277 4.01 7.74 -9.39
C GLN A 277 4.14 8.64 -10.61
N GLY A 278 4.02 8.08 -11.83
CA GLY A 278 4.03 8.84 -13.08
C GLY A 278 2.89 9.86 -13.18
N ARG A 279 1.67 9.44 -12.81
CA ARG A 279 0.48 10.31 -12.81
C ARG A 279 0.60 11.44 -11.77
N LEU A 280 0.97 11.11 -10.54
CA LEU A 280 1.16 12.09 -9.47
C LEU A 280 2.30 13.07 -9.77
N ALA A 281 3.42 12.60 -10.31
CA ALA A 281 4.52 13.47 -10.70
C ALA A 281 4.11 14.44 -11.82
N THR A 282 3.33 13.97 -12.79
CA THR A 282 2.79 14.81 -13.87
C THR A 282 1.84 15.87 -13.33
N ASP A 283 0.95 15.49 -12.42
CA ASP A 283 0.02 16.41 -11.76
C ASP A 283 0.76 17.47 -10.93
N ALA A 284 1.71 17.06 -10.09
CA ALA A 284 2.54 17.98 -9.29
C ALA A 284 3.31 18.99 -10.16
N ARG A 285 3.87 18.55 -11.30
CA ARG A 285 4.55 19.45 -12.27
C ARG A 285 3.56 20.40 -12.94
N ARG A 286 2.38 19.91 -13.35
CA ARG A 286 1.32 20.71 -13.97
C ARG A 286 0.85 21.80 -13.01
N CYS A 287 0.57 21.44 -11.75
CA CYS A 287 0.16 22.40 -10.74
C CYS A 287 1.25 23.45 -10.52
N GLN A 288 2.50 23.05 -10.35
CA GLN A 288 3.62 23.97 -10.14
C GLN A 288 3.79 24.96 -11.29
N ARG A 289 3.65 24.50 -12.55
CA ARG A 289 3.70 25.37 -13.72
C ARG A 289 2.55 26.38 -13.72
N GLN A 290 1.33 25.91 -13.47
CA GLN A 290 0.16 26.79 -13.43
C GLN A 290 0.22 27.80 -12.27
N TRP A 291 0.76 27.41 -11.12
CA TRP A 291 0.94 28.32 -9.99
C TRP A 291 1.97 29.42 -10.29
N ARG A 292 3.09 29.09 -10.94
CA ARG A 292 4.07 30.09 -11.40
C ARG A 292 3.48 31.06 -12.44
N LEU A 293 2.71 30.54 -13.40
CA LEU A 293 2.02 31.38 -14.37
C LEU A 293 1.00 32.30 -13.70
N ALA A 294 0.24 31.78 -12.74
CA ALA A 294 -0.67 32.59 -11.94
C ALA A 294 0.07 33.70 -11.18
N GLN A 295 1.22 33.39 -10.57
CA GLN A 295 2.04 34.40 -9.88
C GLN A 295 2.49 35.51 -10.83
N ALA A 296 2.98 35.12 -12.01
CA ALA A 296 3.39 36.08 -13.03
C ALA A 296 2.21 36.96 -13.49
N THR A 297 1.02 36.39 -13.70
CA THR A 297 -0.16 37.18 -14.10
C THR A 297 -0.66 38.08 -12.97
N THR A 298 -0.70 37.61 -11.72
CA THR A 298 -1.08 38.46 -10.57
C THR A 298 -0.11 39.63 -10.40
N ILE A 299 1.20 39.40 -10.47
CA ILE A 299 2.22 40.46 -10.39
C ILE A 299 2.06 41.43 -11.58
N GLY A 300 1.87 40.91 -12.79
CA GLY A 300 1.68 41.70 -14.00
C GLY A 300 0.41 42.59 -13.98
N LEU A 301 -0.62 42.23 -13.22
CA LEU A 301 -1.83 43.04 -13.04
C LEU A 301 -1.70 44.03 -11.87
N LEU A 302 -1.06 43.63 -10.77
CA LEU A 302 -0.97 44.46 -9.56
C LEU A 302 0.06 45.59 -9.68
N VAL A 303 1.18 45.38 -10.39
CA VAL A 303 2.21 46.42 -10.55
C VAL A 303 1.68 47.63 -11.33
N PRO A 304 1.03 47.47 -12.50
CA PRO A 304 0.41 48.61 -13.19
C PRO A 304 -0.71 49.27 -12.39
N ALA A 305 -1.54 48.49 -11.71
CA ALA A 305 -2.62 49.03 -10.87
C ALA A 305 -2.07 49.89 -9.72
N ALA A 306 -1.02 49.43 -9.04
CA ALA A 306 -0.35 50.19 -7.99
C ALA A 306 0.29 51.48 -8.53
N TRP A 307 0.93 51.41 -9.70
CA TRP A 307 1.52 52.57 -10.37
C TRP A 307 0.47 53.62 -10.74
N LEU A 308 -0.69 53.20 -11.27
CA LEU A 308 -1.81 54.10 -11.57
C LEU A 308 -2.39 54.77 -10.31
N VAL A 309 -2.48 54.03 -9.20
CA VAL A 309 -2.91 54.60 -7.91
C VAL A 309 -1.88 55.63 -7.43
N GLN A 310 -0.58 55.36 -7.56
CA GLN A 310 0.48 56.28 -7.16
C GLN A 310 0.50 57.57 -8.00
N LEU A 311 0.22 57.50 -9.31
CA LEU A 311 0.08 58.69 -10.16
C LEU A 311 -1.16 59.53 -9.86
N ALA A 312 -2.19 58.93 -9.25
CA ALA A 312 -3.45 59.60 -8.94
C ALA A 312 -3.47 60.28 -7.54
N VAL A 313 -2.40 60.08 -6.76
CA VAL A 313 -2.15 60.70 -5.44
C VAL A 313 -1.20 61.88 -5.62
#